data_AF-A0A2H5YUG5-F1
#
_entry.id   AF-A0A2H5YUG5-F1
#
_cell.length_a   1.000
_cell.length_b   1.000
_cell.length_c   1.000
_cell.angle_alpha   90.00
_cell.angle_beta   90.00
_cell.angle_gamma   90.00
#
_symmetry.space_group_name_H-M   'P 1'
#
loop_
_entity.id
_entity.type
_entity.pdbx_description
1 polymer ?
#
loop_
_entity_poly.entity_id
_entity_poly.type
_entity_poly.pdbx_seq_one_letter_code
_entity_poly.pdbx_strand_id
1 'polypeptide(L)'
;MVRVVTPQGSAELPVYVNPAAMPDVLSVPMGQGHTAYGRYAEGRGVNPLELVAPQTERETGALAWAATRCRLELTGRRMRIARFEGQFPAFQLEEFPIIQVTRPRT
;
A
#
# COMPACT_ATOMS: atom_id res chain seq x y z
N MET A 1 -6.13 -8.08 -6.38
CA MET A 1 -4.68 -8.27 -6.37
C MET A 1 -4.10 -7.42 -7.48
N VAL A 2 -3.04 -6.69 -7.19
CA VAL A 2 -2.24 -5.96 -8.18
C VAL A 2 -0.81 -6.44 -8.10
N ARG A 3 -0.10 -6.41 -9.22
CA ARG A 3 1.35 -6.60 -9.22
C ARG A 3 1.99 -5.22 -9.16
N VAL A 4 2.75 -4.98 -8.10
CA VAL A 4 3.60 -3.79 -7.96
C VAL A 4 4.92 -4.12 -8.62
N VAL A 5 5.30 -3.34 -9.61
CA VAL A 5 6.54 -3.53 -10.37
C VAL A 5 7.45 -2.34 -10.12
N THR A 6 8.68 -2.61 -9.71
CA THR A 6 9.76 -1.64 -9.54
C THR A 6 10.99 -2.11 -10.33
N PRO A 7 12.04 -1.28 -10.48
CA PRO A 7 13.30 -1.75 -11.06
C PRO A 7 13.98 -2.87 -10.26
N GLN A 8 13.66 -3.01 -8.97
CA GLN A 8 14.25 -4.02 -8.08
C GLN A 8 13.56 -5.37 -8.19
N GLY A 9 12.30 -5.39 -8.62
CA GLY A 9 11.52 -6.61 -8.76
C GLY A 9 10.03 -6.35 -8.80
N SER A 10 9.25 -7.38 -8.50
CA SER A 10 7.80 -7.24 -8.43
C SER A 10 7.19 -8.13 -7.38
N ALA A 11 6.06 -7.69 -6.81
CA ALA A 11 5.28 -8.48 -5.86
C ALA A 11 3.79 -8.35 -6.14
N GLU A 12 3.03 -9.43 -5.92
CA GLU A 12 1.57 -9.39 -5.95
C GLU A 12 1.00 -9.08 -4.58
N LEU A 13 0.18 -8.04 -4.50
CA LEU A 13 -0.37 -7.51 -3.26
C LEU A 13 -1.90 -7.34 -3.36
N PRO A 14 -2.65 -7.57 -2.27
CA PRO A 14 -4.03 -7.11 -2.18
C PRO A 14 -4.07 -5.57 -2.08
N VAL A 15 -5.16 -4.95 -2.52
CA VAL A 15 -5.34 -3.50 -2.49
C VAL A 15 -6.52 -3.14 -1.61
N TYR A 16 -6.30 -2.19 -0.71
CA TYR A 16 -7.33 -1.53 0.08
C TYR A 16 -7.30 -0.04 -0.29
N VAL A 17 -8.39 0.47 -0.85
CA VAL A 17 -8.49 1.88 -1.26
C VAL A 17 -8.87 2.70 -0.04
N ASN A 18 -7.98 3.60 0.37
CA ASN A 18 -8.18 4.47 1.52
C ASN A 18 -8.33 5.93 1.05
N PRO A 19 -9.41 6.65 1.41
CA PRO A 19 -9.62 8.03 0.99
C PRO A 19 -8.61 9.02 1.56
N ALA A 20 -7.90 8.67 2.64
CA ALA A 20 -6.82 9.46 3.22
C ALA A 20 -5.45 9.19 2.58
N ALA A 21 -5.34 8.22 1.65
CA ALA A 21 -4.10 7.99 0.92
C ALA A 21 -3.83 9.17 -0.03
N MET A 22 -2.58 9.61 -0.09
CA MET A 22 -2.18 10.65 -1.02
C MET A 22 -2.40 10.20 -2.48
N PRO A 23 -2.89 11.08 -3.36
CA PRO A 23 -3.00 10.77 -4.78
C PRO A 23 -1.65 10.33 -5.36
N ASP A 24 -1.69 9.33 -6.25
CA ASP A 24 -0.52 8.77 -6.95
C ASP A 24 0.56 8.15 -6.03
N VAL A 25 0.22 7.90 -4.76
CA VAL A 25 1.08 7.23 -3.79
C VAL A 25 0.43 5.94 -3.33
N LEU A 26 1.21 4.85 -3.35
CA LEU A 26 0.83 3.61 -2.67
C LEU A 26 1.64 3.50 -1.38
N SER A 27 1.01 2.95 -0.35
CA SER A 27 1.64 2.64 0.92
C SER A 27 1.51 1.15 1.19
N VAL A 28 2.62 0.49 1.53
CA VAL A 28 2.63 -0.92 1.91
C VAL A 28 3.13 -1.03 3.35
N PRO A 29 2.34 -1.59 4.29
CA PRO A 29 2.80 -1.81 5.65
C PRO A 29 4.01 -2.75 5.70
N MET A 30 4.97 -2.45 6.58
CA MET A 30 6.11 -3.32 6.87
C MET A 30 5.76 -4.38 7.94
N GLY A 31 6.60 -5.42 8.06
CA GLY A 31 6.49 -6.44 9.11
C GLY A 31 6.00 -7.82 8.66
N GLN A 32 5.67 -7.98 7.37
CA GLN A 32 5.41 -9.29 6.73
C GLN A 32 6.57 -9.65 5.78
N GLY A 33 6.52 -10.84 5.19
CA GLY A 33 7.52 -11.32 4.22
C GLY A 33 8.72 -12.01 4.84
N HIS A 34 8.60 -12.47 6.09
CA HIS A 34 9.68 -13.23 6.71
C HIS A 34 9.79 -14.64 6.08
N THR A 35 11.02 -15.06 5.80
CA THR A 35 11.30 -16.39 5.23
C THR A 35 11.59 -17.47 6.28
N ALA A 36 11.90 -17.07 7.53
CA ALA A 36 12.27 -18.02 8.59
C ALA A 36 11.94 -17.50 10.01
N TYR A 37 10.90 -16.68 10.17
CA TYR A 37 10.55 -16.06 11.47
C TYR A 37 9.45 -16.81 12.22
N GLY A 38 9.65 -18.13 12.34
CA GLY A 38 8.73 -19.04 13.02
C GLY A 38 7.39 -19.24 12.31
N ARG A 39 6.57 -20.13 12.89
CA ARG A 39 5.36 -20.68 12.26
C ARG A 39 4.31 -19.65 11.83
N TYR A 40 4.30 -18.46 12.42
CA TYR A 40 3.28 -17.44 12.17
C TYR A 40 3.71 -16.31 11.24
N ALA A 41 5.01 -16.18 10.93
CA ALA A 41 5.50 -15.14 10.04
C ALA A 41 6.20 -15.71 8.80
N GLU A 42 6.70 -16.95 8.87
CA GLU A 42 7.30 -17.64 7.74
C GLU A 42 6.32 -17.78 6.56
N GLY A 43 6.77 -17.33 5.39
CA GLY A 43 6.05 -17.45 4.12
C GLY A 43 4.75 -16.64 4.06
N ARG A 44 4.56 -15.65 4.95
CA ARG A 44 3.36 -14.82 5.00
C ARG A 44 3.60 -13.45 4.42
N GLY A 45 2.75 -13.06 3.46
CA GLY A 45 2.85 -11.78 2.79
C GLY A 45 4.16 -11.64 2.00
N VAL A 46 4.59 -10.40 1.80
CA VAL A 46 5.83 -10.06 1.10
C VAL A 46 6.55 -8.97 1.89
N ASN A 47 7.87 -8.88 1.75
CA ASN A 47 8.66 -7.84 2.37
C ASN A 47 8.77 -6.64 1.41
N PRO A 48 8.17 -5.48 1.72
CA PRO A 48 8.19 -4.34 0.80
C PRO A 48 9.60 -3.81 0.52
N LEU A 49 10.57 -4.05 1.41
CA LEU A 49 11.96 -3.62 1.21
C LEU A 49 12.62 -4.28 0.00
N GLU A 50 12.15 -5.45 -0.43
CA GLU A 50 12.64 -6.11 -1.65
C GLU A 50 12.30 -5.32 -2.92
N LEU A 51 11.31 -4.43 -2.85
CA LEU A 51 10.91 -3.57 -3.97
C LEU A 51 11.59 -2.20 -3.95
N VAL A 52 12.31 -1.84 -2.87
CA VAL A 52 12.89 -0.52 -2.65
C VAL A 52 14.31 -0.45 -3.19
N ALA A 53 14.61 0.57 -4.00
CA ALA A 53 15.95 0.82 -4.48
C ALA A 53 16.92 1.11 -3.32
N PRO A 54 18.14 0.55 -3.32
CA PRO A 54 19.14 0.77 -2.28
C PRO A 54 19.82 2.14 -2.47
N GLN A 55 19.03 3.19 -2.47
CA GLN A 55 19.46 4.58 -2.62
C GLN A 55 19.52 5.24 -1.24
N THR A 56 20.47 6.14 -1.04
CA THR A 56 20.58 6.93 0.19
C THR A 56 20.20 8.38 -0.07
N GLU A 57 19.59 9.01 0.92
CA GLU A 57 19.42 10.46 0.96
C GLU A 57 20.79 11.11 1.16
N ARG A 58 21.03 12.23 0.47
CA ARG A 58 22.37 12.84 0.32
C ARG A 58 22.90 13.43 1.62
N GLU A 59 22.05 14.07 2.41
CA GLU A 59 22.47 14.83 3.59
C GLU A 59 22.62 13.94 4.83
N THR A 60 21.72 12.98 4.99
CA THR A 60 21.62 12.12 6.18
C THR A 60 22.27 10.76 6.00
N GLY A 61 22.48 10.31 4.76
CA GLY A 61 22.91 8.94 4.46
C GLY A 61 21.85 7.87 4.76
N ALA A 62 20.64 8.26 5.17
CA ALA A 62 19.55 7.34 5.44
C ALA A 62 19.05 6.67 4.16
N LEU A 63 18.46 5.48 4.28
CA LEU A 63 17.80 4.81 3.15
C LEU A 63 16.67 5.69 2.62
N ALA A 64 16.70 6.00 1.32
CA ALA A 64 15.67 6.75 0.61
C ALA A 64 14.46 5.86 0.28
N TRP A 65 13.83 5.31 1.32
CA TRP A 65 12.79 4.28 1.21
C TRP A 65 11.56 4.70 0.39
N ALA A 66 11.28 6.00 0.29
CA ALA A 66 10.16 6.56 -0.47
C ALA A 66 10.54 7.03 -1.89
N ALA A 67 11.80 6.91 -2.31
CA ALA A 67 12.26 7.43 -3.61
C ALA A 67 11.94 6.51 -4.80
N THR A 68 11.54 5.26 -4.53
CA THR A 68 11.34 4.26 -5.58
C THR A 68 10.01 4.45 -6.30
N ARG A 69 10.07 4.69 -7.61
CA ARG A 69 8.87 4.70 -8.48
C ARG A 69 8.44 3.28 -8.79
N CYS A 70 7.13 3.10 -8.90
CA CYS A 70 6.53 1.82 -9.24
C CYS A 70 5.43 2.00 -10.29
N ARG A 71 5.06 0.90 -10.93
CA ARG A 71 3.84 0.79 -11.75
C ARG A 71 2.98 -0.34 -11.21
N LEU A 72 1.67 -0.18 -11.35
CA LEU A 72 0.69 -1.20 -11.00
C LEU A 72 0.22 -1.96 -12.25
N GLU A 73 0.08 -3.27 -12.11
CA GLU A 73 -0.57 -4.13 -13.09
C GLU A 73 -1.76 -4.85 -12.47
N LEU A 74 -2.89 -4.84 -13.17
CA LEU A 74 -4.05 -5.62 -12.79
C LEU A 74 -3.78 -7.10 -13.07
N THR A 75 -3.88 -7.94 -12.04
CA THR A 75 -3.65 -9.39 -12.16
C THR A 75 -4.93 -10.17 -12.49
N GLY A 76 -6.09 -9.51 -12.48
CA GLY A 76 -7.41 -10.17 -12.59
C GLY A 76 -7.85 -10.96 -11.34
N ARG A 77 -6.94 -11.24 -10.40
CA ARG A 77 -7.24 -12.00 -9.19
C ARG A 77 -7.87 -11.12 -8.11
N ARG A 78 -8.89 -11.67 -7.43
CA ARG A 78 -9.54 -11.04 -6.27
C ARG A 78 -9.16 -11.77 -4.98
N MET A 79 -8.96 -11.01 -3.92
CA MET A 79 -8.68 -11.54 -2.57
C MET A 79 -9.54 -10.78 -1.57
N ARG A 80 -10.14 -11.49 -0.62
CA ARG A 80 -10.82 -10.86 0.51
C ARG A 80 -9.78 -10.45 1.55
N ILE A 81 -9.80 -9.19 1.93
CA ILE A 81 -8.96 -8.64 3.00
C ILE A 81 -9.77 -8.73 4.30
N ALA A 82 -9.17 -9.33 5.33
CA ALA A 82 -9.74 -9.30 6.67
C ALA A 82 -9.64 -7.86 7.20
N ARG A 83 -10.78 -7.28 7.58
CA ARG A 83 -10.88 -5.92 8.10
C ARG A 83 -11.84 -5.93 9.28
N PHE A 84 -11.52 -5.16 10.31
CA PHE A 84 -12.38 -4.99 11.48
C PHE A 84 -13.41 -3.87 11.31
N GLU A 85 -13.29 -3.05 10.27
CA GLU A 85 -14.28 -2.05 9.91
C GLU A 85 -15.57 -2.72 9.39
N GLY A 86 -16.73 -2.22 9.81
CA GLY A 86 -18.00 -2.63 9.25
C GLY A 86 -18.18 -2.12 7.82
N GLN A 87 -19.03 -2.77 7.03
CA GLN A 87 -19.47 -2.25 5.73
C GLN A 87 -20.55 -1.17 5.94
N PHE A 88 -20.21 -0.08 6.62
CA PHE A 88 -21.10 1.05 6.75
C PHE A 88 -20.74 2.08 5.67
N PRO A 89 -21.66 2.38 4.74
CA PRO A 89 -21.45 3.51 3.85
C PRO A 89 -21.34 4.77 4.71
N ALA A 90 -20.36 5.64 4.43
CA ALA A 90 -20.30 6.95 5.05
C ALA A 90 -21.51 7.76 4.56
N PHE A 91 -22.47 8.02 5.45
CA PHE A 91 -23.57 8.93 5.18
C PHE A 91 -23.34 10.23 5.96
N GLN A 92 -23.81 11.35 5.39
CA GLN A 92 -23.77 12.64 6.06
C GLN A 92 -24.66 12.58 7.31
N LEU A 93 -24.09 12.87 8.48
CA LEU A 93 -24.87 13.15 9.69
C LEU A 93 -25.40 14.58 9.59
N GLU A 94 -26.63 14.80 10.05
CA GLU A 94 -27.32 16.10 9.96
C GLU A 94 -26.48 17.24 10.60
N GLU A 95 -25.73 16.91 11.65
CA GLU A 95 -24.87 17.81 12.42
C GLU A 95 -23.50 18.07 11.78
N PHE A 96 -23.05 17.23 10.84
CA PHE A 96 -21.72 17.28 10.24
C PHE A 96 -21.81 17.19 8.71
N PRO A 97 -22.06 18.32 8.02
CA PRO A 97 -22.14 18.31 6.56
C PRO A 97 -20.82 17.87 5.94
N ILE A 98 -20.88 16.97 4.95
CA ILE A 98 -19.70 16.56 4.18
C ILE A 98 -19.36 17.72 3.25
N ILE A 99 -18.25 18.41 3.54
CA ILE A 99 -17.78 19.52 2.70
C ILE A 99 -16.80 18.97 1.67
N GLN A 100 -17.16 19.09 0.40
CA GLN A 100 -16.27 18.76 -0.70
C GLN A 100 -15.18 19.83 -0.85
N VAL A 101 -13.96 19.51 -0.41
CA VAL A 101 -12.81 20.44 -0.50
C VAL A 101 -12.18 20.46 -1.90
N THR A 102 -12.36 19.40 -2.71
CA THR A 102 -11.79 19.32 -4.06
C THR A 102 -12.64 18.45 -4.98
N ARG A 103 -12.63 18.76 -6.29
CA ARG A 103 -13.33 17.94 -7.29
C ARG A 103 -12.57 16.63 -7.53
N PRO A 104 -13.25 15.46 -7.57
CA PRO A 104 -12.60 14.23 -8.01
C PRO A 104 -12.08 14.43 -9.43
N ARG A 105 -10.82 14.04 -9.67
CA ARG A 105 -10.25 14.04 -11.02
C ARG A 105 -10.91 12.92 -11.83
N THR A 106 -11.43 13.28 -12.99
CA THR A 106 -12.04 12.40 -14.00
C THR A 106 -11.05 11.36 -14.50
#